data_AF-A0A814QY06-F1
#
_entry.id   AF-A0A814QY06-F1
#
_cell.length_a   1.000
_cell.length_b   1.000
_cell.length_c   1.000
_cell.angle_alpha   90.00
_cell.angle_beta   90.00
_cell.angle_gamma   90.00
#
_symmetry.space_group_name_H-M   'P 1'
#
loop_
_entity.id
_entity.type
_entity.pdbx_description
1 polymer ?
#
loop_
_entity_poly.entity_id
_entity_poly.type
_entity_poly.pdbx_seq_one_letter_code
_entity_poly.pdbx_strand_id
1 'polypeptide(L)'
;MLTALCKESFERTYWSPALGSLAVIVNLIILSFAKKIWLVYIASCIGSLFFITLPVLRSKLTRMIEVDEYAIVFIGAGVIEVLGHSGLGIAGNSIYNASMNFFSGLVFIVFASIGLLPIALIGYLAFLERHASKDSNVEARLTYDEDMVRAPLLTDIISGVNKVPLVRPMCIRYFQWTLKPAKIIATNCTTTTSIVAACQSYEVSWNNHCYYLDGSNGSCITGYSLATNAVLNCINSLFIGKNYRNTTSNDCCIWTADTYECFGFNVDCNNPGPFTEAPILGGANCINQVLRYSQQLTFCGSD
;
A
#
# COMPACT_ATOMS: atom_id res chain seq x y z
N MET A 1 -0.99 -0.59 22.22
CA MET A 1 -1.64 -1.60 21.37
C MET A 1 -1.12 -1.59 19.93
N LEU A 2 -1.04 -0.42 19.25
CA LEU A 2 -0.48 -0.33 17.88
C LEU A 2 0.99 -0.77 17.73
N THR A 3 1.85 -0.50 18.71
CA THR A 3 3.26 -0.94 18.70
C THR A 3 3.42 -2.46 18.80
N ALA A 4 2.47 -3.15 19.45
CA ALA A 4 2.46 -4.62 19.54
C ALA A 4 2.06 -5.25 18.20
N LEU A 5 1.06 -4.69 17.51
CA LEU A 5 0.61 -5.18 16.20
C LEU A 5 1.64 -4.93 15.09
N CYS A 6 2.34 -3.80 15.13
CA CYS A 6 3.43 -3.50 14.20
C CYS A 6 4.62 -4.45 14.40
N LYS A 7 4.95 -4.77 15.66
CA LYS A 7 5.99 -5.74 16.00
C LYS A 7 5.64 -7.14 15.49
N GLU A 8 4.41 -7.58 15.70
CA GLU A 8 3.94 -8.92 15.30
C GLU A 8 3.97 -9.13 13.78
N SER A 9 3.70 -8.07 13.03
CA SER A 9 3.78 -8.01 11.58
C SER A 9 5.22 -8.00 11.04
N PHE A 10 6.08 -7.21 11.66
CA PHE A 10 7.49 -7.11 11.30
C PHE A 10 8.20 -8.45 11.51
N GLU A 11 7.98 -9.06 12.67
CA GLU A 11 8.52 -10.36 13.04
C GLU A 11 8.03 -11.46 12.06
N ARG A 12 6.77 -11.42 11.63
CA ARG A 12 6.25 -12.39 10.65
C ARG A 12 6.90 -12.29 9.26
N THR A 13 7.50 -11.16 8.89
CA THR A 13 8.09 -10.94 7.56
C THR A 13 9.44 -11.62 7.38
N TYR A 14 10.31 -11.50 8.38
CA TYR A 14 11.69 -11.99 8.30
C TYR A 14 11.82 -13.46 8.69
N TRP A 15 10.89 -13.96 9.50
CA TRP A 15 10.97 -15.31 10.03
C TRP A 15 10.63 -16.38 8.98
N SER A 16 9.74 -16.11 8.03
CA SER A 16 9.43 -17.09 6.98
C SER A 16 10.63 -17.39 6.06
N PRO A 17 11.35 -16.40 5.51
CA PRO A 17 12.55 -16.66 4.71
C PRO A 17 13.73 -17.22 5.51
N ALA A 18 13.88 -16.82 6.77
CA ALA A 18 14.88 -17.39 7.66
C ALA A 18 14.62 -18.88 7.92
N LEU A 19 13.37 -19.27 8.18
CA LEU A 19 12.98 -20.66 8.40
C LEU A 19 13.24 -21.53 7.16
N GLY A 20 12.89 -21.02 5.97
CA GLY A 20 13.19 -21.71 4.71
C GLY A 20 14.69 -21.91 4.50
N SER A 21 15.50 -20.88 4.76
CA SER A 21 16.96 -20.95 4.62
C SER A 21 17.60 -21.92 5.61
N LEU A 22 17.14 -21.92 6.87
CA LEU A 22 17.58 -22.88 7.89
C LEU A 22 17.23 -24.32 7.50
N ALA A 23 16.03 -24.57 6.96
CA ALA A 23 15.64 -25.89 6.50
C ALA A 23 16.56 -26.43 5.39
N VAL A 24 16.98 -25.56 4.46
CA VAL A 24 17.95 -25.93 3.40
C VAL A 24 19.32 -26.27 4.00
N ILE A 25 19.81 -25.48 4.96
CA ILE A 25 21.09 -25.75 5.62
C ILE A 25 21.05 -27.10 6.35
N VAL A 26 19.98 -27.36 7.10
CA VAL A 26 19.79 -28.64 7.80
C VAL A 26 19.75 -29.80 6.81
N ASN A 27 19.02 -29.65 5.69
CA ASN A 27 19.00 -30.64 4.61
C ASN A 27 20.42 -30.94 4.08
N LEU A 28 21.21 -29.91 3.77
CA LEU A 28 22.58 -30.07 3.27
C LEU A 28 23.52 -30.73 4.30
N ILE A 29 23.37 -30.38 5.59
CA ILE A 29 24.13 -31.02 6.67
C ILE A 29 23.78 -32.51 6.76
N ILE A 30 22.49 -32.88 6.70
CA ILE A 30 22.06 -34.29 6.75
C ILE A 30 22.60 -35.05 5.53
N LEU A 31 22.53 -34.45 4.33
CA LEU A 31 23.09 -35.05 3.10
C LEU A 31 24.60 -35.27 3.20
N SER A 32 25.35 -34.40 3.88
CA SER A 32 26.79 -34.57 4.07
C SER A 32 27.16 -35.84 4.85
N PHE A 33 26.28 -36.30 5.76
CA PHE A 33 26.49 -37.50 6.58
C PHE A 33 25.66 -38.71 6.14
N ALA A 34 24.93 -38.61 5.03
CA ALA A 34 24.00 -39.64 4.60
C ALA A 34 24.73 -40.91 4.11
N LYS A 35 24.89 -41.89 5.00
CA LYS A 35 25.42 -43.23 4.67
C LYS A 35 24.34 -44.22 4.20
N LYS A 36 23.06 -43.87 4.36
CA LYS A 36 21.91 -44.73 4.09
C LYS A 36 20.89 -43.98 3.23
N ILE A 37 20.23 -44.71 2.34
CA ILE A 37 19.24 -44.13 1.42
C ILE A 37 18.06 -43.45 2.15
N TRP A 38 17.65 -43.97 3.32
CA TRP A 38 16.55 -43.41 4.10
C TRP A 38 16.85 -41.99 4.63
N LEU A 39 18.12 -41.67 4.91
CA LEU A 39 18.53 -40.32 5.33
C LEU A 39 18.35 -39.31 4.20
N VAL A 40 18.54 -39.71 2.94
CA VAL A 40 18.34 -38.85 1.76
C VAL A 40 16.87 -38.47 1.60
N TYR A 41 15.94 -39.40 1.87
CA TYR A 41 14.51 -39.12 1.83
C TYR A 41 14.09 -38.13 2.94
N ILE A 42 14.58 -38.32 4.17
CA ILE A 42 14.30 -37.38 5.27
C ILE A 42 14.86 -35.99 4.96
N ALA A 43 16.09 -35.92 4.46
CA ALA A 43 16.73 -34.67 4.09
C ALA A 43 15.89 -33.92 3.03
N SER A 44 15.44 -34.63 1.99
CA SER A 44 14.55 -34.08 0.94
C SER A 44 13.22 -33.57 1.51
N CYS A 45 12.60 -34.30 2.44
CA CYS A 45 11.37 -33.86 3.11
C CYS A 45 11.59 -32.55 3.88
N ILE A 46 12.69 -32.41 4.60
CA ILE A 46 13.04 -31.18 5.33
C ILE A 46 13.32 -30.04 4.34
N GLY A 47 14.09 -30.31 3.29
CA GLY A 47 14.42 -29.34 2.25
C GLY A 47 13.20 -28.80 1.50
N SER A 48 12.12 -29.59 1.39
CA SER A 48 10.89 -29.17 0.70
C SER A 48 10.21 -27.93 1.32
N LEU A 49 10.44 -27.67 2.61
CA LEU A 49 9.94 -26.48 3.31
C LEU A 49 10.45 -25.16 2.69
N PHE A 50 11.58 -25.19 1.98
CA PHE A 50 12.09 -24.05 1.24
C PHE A 50 11.12 -23.57 0.15
N PHE A 51 10.40 -24.48 -0.51
CA PHE A 51 9.48 -24.12 -1.58
C PHE A 51 8.30 -23.27 -1.10
N ILE A 52 7.95 -23.35 0.19
CA ILE A 52 6.93 -22.50 0.82
C ILE A 52 7.42 -21.04 0.92
N THR A 53 8.73 -20.82 0.94
CA THR A 53 9.32 -19.49 1.07
C THR A 53 9.26 -18.69 -0.23
N LEU A 54 9.35 -19.35 -1.38
CA LEU A 54 9.33 -18.70 -2.69
C LEU A 54 8.05 -17.87 -2.96
N PRO A 55 6.82 -18.37 -2.77
CA PRO A 55 5.62 -17.55 -2.95
C PRO A 55 5.53 -16.39 -1.95
N VAL A 56 6.06 -16.57 -0.73
CA VAL A 56 6.12 -15.49 0.28
C VAL A 56 7.06 -14.37 -0.17
N LEU A 57 8.25 -14.71 -0.64
CA LEU A 57 9.21 -13.75 -1.20
C LEU A 57 8.61 -13.00 -2.40
N ARG A 58 7.99 -13.75 -3.33
CA ARG A 58 7.35 -13.17 -4.52
C ARG A 58 6.20 -12.21 -4.17
N SER A 59 5.37 -12.56 -3.19
CA SER A 59 4.28 -11.69 -2.71
C SER A 59 4.78 -10.41 -2.03
N LYS A 60 6.00 -10.43 -1.47
CA LYS A 60 6.60 -9.23 -0.86
C LYS A 60 7.26 -8.34 -1.91
N LEU A 61 7.94 -8.94 -2.89
CA LEU A 61 8.54 -8.24 -4.01
C LEU A 61 7.50 -7.36 -4.73
N THR A 62 6.30 -7.89 -4.98
CA THR A 62 5.20 -7.13 -5.61
C THR A 62 4.71 -5.94 -4.80
N ARG A 63 5.00 -5.87 -3.50
CA ARG A 63 4.60 -4.73 -2.66
C ARG A 63 5.62 -3.59 -2.64
N MET A 64 6.86 -3.87 -3.04
CA MET A 64 7.96 -2.91 -3.01
C MET A 64 8.14 -2.14 -4.31
N ILE A 65 7.47 -2.57 -5.37
CA ILE A 65 7.67 -2.08 -6.74
C ILE A 65 6.41 -1.36 -7.20
N GLU A 66 6.55 -0.45 -8.16
CA GLU A 66 5.45 0.25 -8.80
C GLU A 66 4.74 -0.63 -9.84
N VAL A 67 3.51 -0.26 -10.22
CA VAL A 67 2.62 -1.15 -10.98
C VAL A 67 3.12 -1.45 -12.40
N ASP A 68 3.83 -0.49 -12.96
CA ASP A 68 4.47 -0.55 -14.27
C ASP A 68 5.77 -1.37 -14.28
N GLU A 69 6.43 -1.55 -13.14
CA GLU A 69 7.74 -2.22 -13.07
C GLU A 69 7.68 -3.69 -12.60
N TYR A 70 6.51 -4.21 -12.23
CA TYR A 70 6.39 -5.57 -11.68
C TYR A 70 6.95 -6.65 -12.59
N ALA A 71 6.64 -6.58 -13.89
CA ALA A 71 7.02 -7.63 -14.84
C ALA A 71 8.55 -7.78 -14.94
N ILE A 72 9.27 -6.66 -14.98
CA ILE A 72 10.74 -6.64 -15.16
C ILE A 72 11.42 -7.31 -13.96
N VAL A 73 10.95 -7.00 -12.75
CA VAL A 73 11.58 -7.52 -11.54
C VAL A 73 11.29 -9.02 -11.36
N PHE A 74 10.11 -9.50 -11.74
CA PHE A 74 9.82 -10.94 -11.75
C PHE A 74 10.66 -11.72 -12.76
N ILE A 75 10.83 -11.16 -13.97
CA ILE A 75 11.68 -11.77 -14.99
C ILE A 75 13.13 -11.82 -14.48
N GLY A 76 13.64 -10.71 -13.94
CA GLY A 76 14.98 -10.64 -13.36
C GLY A 76 15.20 -11.68 -12.25
N ALA A 77 14.24 -11.80 -11.32
CA ALA A 77 14.28 -12.81 -10.26
C ALA A 77 14.30 -14.25 -10.81
N GLY A 78 13.50 -14.53 -11.84
CA GLY A 78 13.48 -15.83 -12.51
C GLY A 78 14.81 -16.17 -13.21
N VAL A 79 15.43 -15.20 -13.88
CA VAL A 79 16.74 -15.37 -14.52
C VAL A 79 17.81 -15.68 -13.47
N ILE A 80 17.84 -14.95 -12.36
CA ILE A 80 18.79 -15.19 -11.26
C ILE A 80 18.58 -16.58 -10.64
N GLU A 81 17.33 -17.01 -10.47
CA GLU A 81 17.00 -18.34 -9.93
C GLU A 81 17.52 -19.47 -10.82
N VAL A 82 17.28 -19.38 -12.14
CA VAL A 82 17.76 -20.38 -13.11
C VAL A 82 19.28 -20.39 -13.18
N LEU A 83 19.92 -19.22 -13.26
CA LEU A 83 21.39 -19.11 -13.28
C LEU A 83 22.01 -19.67 -12.01
N GLY A 84 21.41 -19.40 -10.85
CA GLY A 84 21.85 -19.95 -9.56
C GLY A 84 21.77 -21.47 -9.54
N HIS A 85 20.64 -22.04 -9.98
CA HIS A 85 20.45 -23.48 -10.01
C HIS A 85 21.46 -24.18 -10.95
N SER A 86 21.64 -23.66 -12.16
CA SER A 86 22.61 -24.21 -13.12
C SER A 86 24.06 -24.02 -12.67
N GLY A 87 24.40 -22.85 -12.12
CA GLY A 87 25.74 -22.54 -11.64
C GLY A 87 26.17 -23.42 -10.47
N LEU A 88 25.26 -23.66 -9.52
CA LEU A 88 25.51 -24.57 -8.40
C LEU A 88 25.70 -26.02 -8.86
N GLY A 89 24.99 -26.48 -9.90
CA GLY A 89 25.20 -27.81 -10.47
C GLY A 89 26.60 -27.99 -11.07
N ILE A 90 27.06 -27.02 -11.86
CA ILE A 90 28.41 -27.04 -12.46
C ILE A 90 29.48 -26.99 -11.37
N ALA A 91 29.36 -26.06 -10.42
CA ALA A 91 30.28 -25.93 -9.29
C ALA A 91 30.30 -27.20 -8.43
N GLY A 92 29.13 -27.79 -8.17
CA GLY A 92 28.97 -29.00 -7.37
C GLY A 92 29.72 -30.19 -7.98
N ASN A 93 29.61 -30.39 -9.29
CA ASN A 93 30.33 -31.45 -9.99
C ASN A 93 31.86 -31.26 -9.91
N SER A 94 32.34 -30.02 -10.07
CA SER A 94 33.77 -29.70 -9.97
C SER A 94 34.31 -29.95 -8.56
N ILE A 95 33.61 -29.45 -7.53
CA ILE A 95 33.99 -29.63 -6.12
C ILE A 95 33.91 -31.11 -5.74
N TYR A 96 32.90 -31.83 -6.22
CA TYR A 96 32.76 -33.27 -5.97
C TYR A 96 33.96 -34.04 -6.48
N ASN A 97 34.34 -33.82 -7.74
CA ASN A 97 35.49 -34.48 -8.36
C ASN A 97 36.80 -34.18 -7.60
N ALA A 98 36.99 -32.95 -7.14
CA ALA A 98 38.15 -32.58 -6.33
C ALA A 98 38.14 -33.19 -4.91
N SER A 99 36.95 -33.33 -4.31
CA SER A 99 36.78 -33.79 -2.92
C SER A 99 36.70 -35.32 -2.74
N MET A 100 36.57 -36.06 -3.83
CA MET A 100 36.31 -37.51 -3.82
C MET A 100 37.36 -38.33 -3.06
N ASN A 101 38.62 -37.88 -3.00
CA ASN A 101 39.70 -38.59 -2.32
C ASN A 101 39.72 -38.41 -0.80
N PHE A 102 39.03 -37.39 -0.26
CA PHE A 102 39.06 -37.06 1.17
C PHE A 102 37.70 -37.33 1.82
N PHE A 103 36.63 -36.72 1.30
CA PHE A 103 35.29 -36.85 1.85
C PHE A 103 34.25 -36.47 0.79
N SER A 104 33.48 -37.46 0.33
CA SER A 104 32.45 -37.25 -0.70
C SER A 104 31.31 -36.32 -0.26
N GLY A 105 31.07 -36.19 1.05
CA GLY A 105 30.06 -35.27 1.60
C GLY A 105 30.49 -33.80 1.69
N LEU A 106 31.75 -33.47 1.34
CA LEU A 106 32.32 -32.13 1.53
C LEU A 106 31.58 -31.07 0.70
N VAL A 107 31.12 -31.43 -0.49
CA VAL A 107 30.36 -30.56 -1.39
C VAL A 107 29.13 -29.97 -0.69
N PHE A 108 28.41 -30.78 0.09
CA PHE A 108 27.21 -30.33 0.80
C PHE A 108 27.55 -29.38 1.95
N ILE A 109 28.69 -29.56 2.62
CA ILE A 109 29.17 -28.64 3.66
C ILE A 109 29.55 -27.28 3.05
N VAL A 110 30.21 -27.28 1.88
CA VAL A 110 30.54 -26.05 1.15
C VAL A 110 29.26 -25.30 0.76
N PHE A 111 28.27 -25.99 0.21
CA PHE A 111 26.98 -25.34 -0.10
C PHE A 111 26.22 -24.88 1.14
N ALA A 112 26.28 -25.62 2.25
CA ALA A 112 25.69 -25.18 3.52
C ALA A 112 26.33 -23.88 4.02
N SER A 113 27.65 -23.73 3.84
CA SER A 113 28.36 -22.49 4.21
C SER A 113 27.94 -21.30 3.35
N ILE A 114 27.72 -21.49 2.03
CA ILE A 114 27.19 -20.46 1.13
C ILE A 114 25.75 -20.11 1.52
N GLY A 115 24.96 -21.10 1.95
CA GLY A 115 23.60 -20.93 2.46
C GLY A 115 23.49 -20.07 3.73
N LEU A 116 24.59 -19.82 4.45
CA LEU A 116 24.60 -18.88 5.58
C LEU A 116 24.58 -17.41 5.14
N LEU A 117 25.04 -17.10 3.92
CA LEU A 117 25.06 -15.74 3.39
C LEU A 117 23.67 -15.08 3.36
N PRO A 118 22.59 -15.69 2.83
CA PRO A 118 21.26 -15.08 2.87
C PRO A 118 20.75 -14.88 4.30
N ILE A 119 21.08 -15.77 5.25
CA ILE A 119 20.71 -15.60 6.66
C ILE A 119 21.44 -14.41 7.28
N ALA A 120 22.74 -14.28 7.02
CA ALA A 120 23.54 -13.16 7.49
C ALA A 120 23.04 -11.83 6.90
N LEU A 121 22.69 -11.81 5.61
CA LEU A 121 22.14 -10.63 4.95
C LEU A 121 20.78 -10.23 5.54
N ILE A 122 19.87 -11.19 5.75
CA ILE A 122 18.57 -10.94 6.40
C ILE A 122 18.78 -10.42 7.83
N GLY A 123 19.70 -11.01 8.58
CA GLY A 123 20.06 -10.55 9.92
C GLY A 123 20.61 -9.12 9.95
N TYR A 124 21.47 -8.79 8.98
CA TYR A 124 22.02 -7.45 8.81
C TYR A 124 20.95 -6.41 8.44
N LEU A 125 20.05 -6.74 7.51
CA LEU A 125 18.93 -5.86 7.16
C LEU A 125 17.99 -5.64 8.35
N ALA A 126 17.63 -6.71 9.06
CA ALA A 126 16.80 -6.62 10.26
C ALA A 126 17.49 -5.78 11.37
N PHE A 127 18.82 -5.80 11.43
CA PHE A 127 19.59 -4.95 12.33
C PHE A 127 19.54 -3.48 11.91
N LEU A 128 19.80 -3.17 10.63
CA LEU A 128 19.76 -1.80 10.12
C LEU A 128 18.39 -1.14 10.32
N GLU A 129 17.30 -1.86 10.07
CA GLU A 129 15.95 -1.33 10.26
C GLU A 129 15.63 -1.03 11.73
N ARG A 130 16.12 -1.86 12.66
CA ARG A 130 15.97 -1.60 14.10
C ARG A 130 16.71 -0.33 14.51
N HIS A 131 17.83 0.00 13.88
CA HIS A 131 18.56 1.24 14.12
C HIS A 131 17.83 2.45 13.52
N ALA A 132 17.40 2.40 12.26
CA ALA A 132 16.64 3.48 11.63
C ALA A 132 15.31 3.80 12.36
N SER A 133 14.66 2.78 12.93
CA SER A 133 13.45 2.96 13.72
C SER A 133 13.70 3.66 15.06
N LYS A 134 14.89 3.53 15.65
CA LYS A 134 15.24 4.28 16.87
C LYS A 134 15.42 5.76 16.57
N ASP A 135 16.10 6.10 15.48
CA ASP A 135 16.41 7.49 15.14
C ASP A 135 15.15 8.30 14.84
N SER A 136 14.19 7.72 14.10
CA SER A 136 12.88 8.34 13.82
C SER A 136 12.03 8.57 15.08
N ASN A 137 12.09 7.68 16.08
CA ASN A 137 11.41 7.90 17.35
C ASN A 137 12.08 9.00 18.19
N VAL A 138 13.39 9.21 18.05
CA VAL A 138 14.12 10.29 18.72
C VAL A 138 13.77 11.63 18.07
N GLU A 139 13.75 11.69 16.75
CA GLU A 139 13.40 12.91 16.01
C GLU A 139 11.95 13.36 16.27
N ALA A 140 11.00 12.41 16.34
CA ALA A 140 9.61 12.69 16.71
C ALA A 140 9.45 13.17 18.18
N ARG A 141 10.34 12.75 19.08
CA ARG A 141 10.35 13.26 20.47
C ARG A 141 10.89 14.68 20.56
N LEU A 142 11.88 15.02 19.75
CA LEU A 142 12.46 16.37 19.71
C LEU A 142 11.49 17.39 19.11
N THR A 143 10.69 17.01 18.12
CA THR A 143 9.66 17.90 17.56
C THR A 143 8.54 18.18 18.56
N TYR A 144 8.17 17.21 19.39
CA TYR A 144 7.12 17.38 20.39
C TYR A 144 7.54 18.32 21.55
N ASP A 145 8.83 18.37 21.87
CA ASP A 145 9.37 19.22 22.94
C ASP A 145 9.44 20.71 22.50
N GLU A 146 9.81 20.97 21.24
CA GLU A 146 9.84 22.32 20.66
C GLU A 146 8.43 22.97 20.58
N ASP A 147 7.40 22.19 20.27
CA ASP A 147 6.01 22.69 20.18
C ASP A 147 5.42 23.02 21.56
N MET A 148 5.91 22.42 22.65
CA MET A 148 5.44 22.70 24.01
C MET A 148 6.07 23.96 24.61
N VAL A 149 7.24 24.38 24.12
CA VAL A 149 7.91 25.65 24.51
C VAL A 149 7.32 26.86 23.77
N ARG A 150 6.63 26.64 22.64
CA ARG A 150 5.97 27.68 21.85
C ARG A 150 4.44 27.66 22.02
N ALA A 151 3.97 27.73 23.26
CA ALA A 151 2.60 28.17 23.52
C ALA A 151 2.49 29.67 23.12
N PRO A 152 1.62 30.06 22.16
CA PRO A 152 1.51 31.45 21.77
C PRO A 152 0.78 32.23 22.87
N LEU A 153 1.51 33.16 23.51
CA LEU A 153 0.87 34.33 24.08
C LEU A 153 0.21 35.08 22.92
N LEU A 154 -1.08 35.32 23.10
CA LEU A 154 -2.02 35.98 22.21
C LEU A 154 -1.41 37.23 21.53
N THR A 155 -1.03 37.12 20.25
CA THR A 155 -1.07 38.15 19.18
C THR A 155 -0.14 37.71 18.04
N ASP A 156 -0.73 37.30 16.92
CA ASP A 156 -0.43 37.87 15.60
C ASP A 156 -1.06 37.01 14.50
N ILE A 157 -2.23 37.50 14.09
CA ILE A 157 -2.88 37.19 12.82
C ILE A 157 -2.05 37.90 11.74
N ILE A 158 -1.95 37.27 10.56
CA ILE A 158 -1.48 37.85 9.29
C ILE A 158 0.04 37.87 9.08
N SER A 159 0.57 36.77 8.56
CA SER A 159 1.30 36.73 7.28
C SER A 159 1.90 35.34 7.10
N GLY A 160 1.86 34.84 5.87
CA GLY A 160 2.23 33.46 5.57
C GLY A 160 3.70 33.15 5.85
N VAL A 161 4.04 31.87 5.76
CA VAL A 161 5.18 31.31 5.03
C VAL A 161 5.54 29.91 5.59
N ASN A 162 5.69 28.97 4.64
CA ASN A 162 6.50 27.75 4.66
C ASN A 162 5.97 26.42 5.25
N LYS A 163 5.76 25.49 4.30
CA LYS A 163 6.41 24.17 4.19
C LYS A 163 6.76 23.49 5.52
N VAL A 164 5.88 22.59 5.94
CA VAL A 164 6.25 21.47 6.82
C VAL A 164 6.72 20.31 5.93
N PRO A 165 7.98 19.86 6.00
CA PRO A 165 8.37 18.60 5.39
C PRO A 165 7.75 17.47 6.22
N LEU A 166 6.78 16.78 5.63
CA LEU A 166 6.10 15.66 6.24
C LEU A 166 7.02 14.44 6.20
N VAL A 167 7.95 14.37 7.16
CA VAL A 167 8.73 13.16 7.46
C VAL A 167 7.72 12.12 7.97
N ARG A 168 7.32 11.18 7.11
CA ARG A 168 6.50 10.03 7.51
C ARG A 168 7.44 8.92 7.94
N PRO A 169 7.47 8.50 9.22
CA PRO A 169 8.08 7.23 9.58
C PRO A 169 7.25 6.11 8.94
N MET A 170 7.90 5.40 8.02
CA MET A 170 7.45 4.15 7.44
C MET A 170 7.41 3.09 8.54
N CYS A 171 6.25 2.88 9.16
CA CYS A 171 5.88 1.61 9.78
C CYS A 171 4.41 1.68 10.20
N ILE A 172 3.54 1.12 9.36
CA ILE A 172 2.35 0.31 9.67
C ILE A 172 1.63 0.11 8.32
N ARG A 173 1.91 -1.02 7.66
CA ARG A 173 0.98 -1.65 6.72
C ARG A 173 1.12 -3.15 6.84
N TYR A 174 0.22 -3.76 7.61
CA TYR A 174 -0.09 -5.17 7.43
C TYR A 174 -1.56 -5.32 7.09
N PHE A 175 -1.76 -5.88 5.90
CA PHE A 175 -2.80 -6.86 5.60
C PHE A 175 -4.25 -6.46 5.89
N GLN A 176 -4.66 -5.37 5.25
CA GLN A 176 -5.96 -5.31 4.61
C GLN A 176 -5.66 -4.97 3.15
N TRP A 177 -6.27 -5.65 2.19
CA TRP A 177 -6.19 -5.29 0.77
C TRP A 177 -6.75 -3.87 0.61
N THR A 178 -5.89 -2.87 0.82
CA THR A 178 -6.14 -1.48 0.51
C THR A 178 -5.07 -1.12 -0.49
N LEU A 179 -5.47 -1.13 -1.76
CA LEU A 179 -4.91 -0.23 -2.76
C LEU A 179 -4.57 1.08 -2.03
N LYS A 180 -3.32 1.58 -2.17
CA LYS A 180 -2.91 2.86 -1.58
C LYS A 180 -4.09 3.82 -1.75
N PRO A 181 -4.71 4.35 -0.67
CA PRO A 181 -5.78 5.32 -0.86
C PRO A 181 -5.16 6.39 -1.73
N ALA A 182 -5.82 6.71 -2.83
CA ALA A 182 -5.40 7.82 -3.67
C ALA A 182 -5.10 8.96 -2.70
N LYS A 183 -3.84 9.40 -2.68
CA LYS A 183 -3.43 10.48 -1.82
C LYS A 183 -4.18 11.68 -2.37
N ILE A 184 -5.33 11.99 -1.77
CA ILE A 184 -6.05 13.23 -2.02
C ILE A 184 -5.07 14.28 -1.54
N ILE A 185 -4.29 14.81 -2.47
CA ILE A 185 -3.42 15.95 -2.23
C ILE A 185 -4.39 17.02 -1.77
N ALA A 186 -4.22 17.48 -0.53
CA ALA A 186 -4.97 18.61 0.00
C ALA A 186 -4.77 19.76 -0.99
N THR A 187 -5.74 19.91 -1.87
CA THR A 187 -5.72 20.94 -2.90
C THR A 187 -6.16 22.18 -2.17
N ASN A 188 -5.36 23.24 -2.25
CA ASN A 188 -5.70 24.50 -1.61
C ASN A 188 -7.02 24.99 -2.22
N CYS A 189 -8.11 24.83 -1.47
CA CYS A 189 -9.45 25.26 -1.87
C CYS A 189 -9.51 26.79 -1.70
N THR A 190 -8.91 27.53 -2.62
CA THR A 190 -9.06 28.99 -2.66
C THR A 190 -10.38 29.34 -3.32
N THR A 191 -11.27 29.98 -2.55
CA THR A 191 -12.55 30.51 -3.02
C THR A 191 -12.31 31.74 -3.89
N THR A 192 -12.01 31.53 -5.17
CA THR A 192 -12.06 32.60 -6.15
C THR A 192 -13.52 32.82 -6.52
N THR A 193 -14.12 33.88 -5.97
CA THR A 193 -15.44 34.40 -6.35
C THR A 193 -15.35 35.06 -7.73
N SER A 194 -15.21 34.23 -8.77
CA SER A 194 -15.47 34.64 -10.15
C SER A 194 -16.98 34.72 -10.36
N ILE A 195 -17.43 35.74 -11.09
CA ILE A 195 -18.82 35.92 -11.52
C ILE A 195 -19.17 34.85 -12.57
N VAL A 196 -19.73 33.73 -12.11
CA VAL A 196 -20.12 32.57 -12.93
C VAL A 196 -21.53 32.72 -13.48
N ALA A 197 -21.77 32.12 -14.65
CA ALA A 197 -23.09 31.83 -15.20
C ALA A 197 -24.07 31.33 -14.12
N ALA A 198 -25.34 31.75 -14.22
CA ALA A 198 -26.37 31.43 -13.24
C ALA A 198 -26.66 29.92 -13.18
N CYS A 199 -26.00 29.20 -12.26
CA CYS A 199 -26.29 27.80 -11.96
C CYS A 199 -27.73 27.66 -11.43
N GLN A 200 -28.35 26.50 -11.66
CA GLN A 200 -29.72 26.26 -11.20
C GLN A 200 -29.80 26.08 -9.67
N SER A 201 -31.02 26.07 -9.12
CA SER A 201 -31.24 26.03 -7.66
C SER A 201 -30.67 24.77 -6.98
N TYR A 202 -30.64 23.65 -7.70
CA TYR A 202 -30.08 22.37 -7.25
C TYR A 202 -28.58 22.21 -7.54
N GLU A 203 -27.93 23.22 -8.11
CA GLU A 203 -26.51 23.20 -8.46
C GLU A 203 -25.67 24.06 -7.50
N VAL A 204 -24.38 23.76 -7.46
CA VAL A 204 -23.36 24.50 -6.71
C VAL A 204 -22.41 25.16 -7.69
N SER A 205 -22.15 26.46 -7.51
CA SER A 205 -21.19 27.20 -8.34
C SER A 205 -19.81 27.21 -7.67
N TRP A 206 -18.77 26.85 -8.43
CA TRP A 206 -17.38 26.94 -7.98
C TRP A 206 -16.42 27.10 -9.16
N ASN A 207 -15.45 28.00 -9.04
CA ASN A 207 -14.41 28.24 -10.05
C ASN A 207 -14.92 28.38 -11.51
N ASN A 208 -16.04 29.10 -11.72
CA ASN A 208 -16.65 29.27 -13.04
C ASN A 208 -17.35 28.03 -13.65
N HIS A 209 -17.61 27.00 -12.85
CA HIS A 209 -18.37 25.82 -13.24
C HIS A 209 -19.58 25.60 -12.33
N CYS A 210 -20.59 24.89 -12.83
CA CYS A 210 -21.76 24.45 -12.07
C CYS A 210 -21.66 22.94 -11.82
N TYR A 211 -21.91 22.52 -10.58
CA TYR A 211 -21.81 21.13 -10.14
C TYR A 211 -23.14 20.64 -9.58
N TYR A 212 -23.46 19.37 -9.83
CA TYR A 212 -24.67 18.73 -9.29
C TYR A 212 -24.41 17.27 -8.91
N LEU A 213 -25.34 16.73 -8.12
CA LEU A 213 -25.39 15.31 -7.74
C LEU A 213 -26.65 14.68 -8.34
N ASP A 214 -26.51 13.47 -8.90
CA ASP A 214 -27.62 12.74 -9.51
C ASP A 214 -27.43 11.22 -9.42
N GLY A 215 -28.50 10.45 -9.29
CA GLY A 215 -28.49 8.98 -9.23
C GLY A 215 -28.35 8.32 -10.60
N SER A 216 -27.48 8.84 -11.47
CA SER A 216 -27.41 8.52 -12.89
C SER A 216 -26.36 7.47 -13.27
N ASN A 217 -25.77 6.77 -12.29
CA ASN A 217 -24.84 5.64 -12.51
C ASN A 217 -23.65 6.00 -13.43
N GLY A 218 -22.98 7.12 -13.13
CA GLY A 218 -21.81 7.59 -13.87
C GLY A 218 -22.12 8.40 -15.13
N SER A 219 -23.40 8.59 -15.48
CA SER A 219 -23.81 9.32 -16.69
C SER A 219 -24.17 10.78 -16.37
N CYS A 220 -23.43 11.72 -16.95
CA CYS A 220 -23.75 13.16 -16.85
C CYS A 220 -24.64 13.61 -18.01
N ILE A 221 -25.43 14.67 -17.81
CA ILE A 221 -26.22 15.25 -18.90
C ILE A 221 -25.32 15.96 -19.92
N THR A 222 -25.83 16.22 -21.12
CA THR A 222 -25.08 16.94 -22.17
C THR A 222 -24.55 18.29 -21.66
N GLY A 223 -23.25 18.54 -21.86
CA GLY A 223 -22.55 19.74 -21.39
C GLY A 223 -21.97 19.63 -19.97
N TYR A 224 -22.06 18.45 -19.37
CA TYR A 224 -21.44 18.12 -18.10
C TYR A 224 -20.66 16.82 -18.23
N SER A 225 -19.57 16.73 -17.47
CA SER A 225 -18.72 15.55 -17.36
C SER A 225 -18.50 15.19 -15.89
N LEU A 226 -17.99 13.98 -15.63
CA LEU A 226 -17.65 13.55 -14.27
C LEU A 226 -16.60 14.50 -13.69
N ALA A 227 -16.86 14.99 -12.47
CA ALA A 227 -15.92 15.86 -11.76
C ALA A 227 -15.07 15.05 -10.78
N THR A 228 -13.90 15.57 -10.40
CA THR A 228 -12.92 14.86 -9.55
C THR A 228 -13.25 14.98 -8.06
N ASN A 229 -12.76 14.02 -7.27
CA ASN A 229 -12.80 14.02 -5.81
C ASN A 229 -12.15 15.27 -5.21
N ALA A 230 -11.14 15.84 -5.88
CA ALA A 230 -10.45 17.05 -5.42
C ALA A 230 -11.40 18.25 -5.39
N VAL A 231 -12.23 18.40 -6.43
CA VAL A 231 -13.26 19.46 -6.49
C VAL A 231 -14.33 19.20 -5.44
N LEU A 232 -14.83 17.96 -5.35
CA LEU A 232 -15.86 17.59 -4.38
C LEU A 232 -15.42 17.88 -2.94
N ASN A 233 -14.16 17.60 -2.59
CA ASN A 233 -13.61 17.89 -1.27
C ASN A 233 -13.63 19.39 -0.94
N CYS A 234 -13.53 20.27 -1.95
CA CYS A 234 -13.58 21.71 -1.76
C CYS A 234 -15.00 22.27 -1.63
N ILE A 235 -16.00 21.60 -2.23
CA ILE A 235 -17.36 22.15 -2.36
C ILE A 235 -18.43 21.32 -1.64
N ASN A 236 -18.05 20.24 -0.95
CA ASN A 236 -19.00 19.30 -0.32
C ASN A 236 -20.02 19.99 0.60
N SER A 237 -19.60 20.96 1.41
CA SER A 237 -20.48 21.67 2.34
C SER A 237 -21.55 22.52 1.64
N LEU A 238 -21.33 22.89 0.37
CA LEU A 238 -22.27 23.70 -0.40
C LEU A 238 -23.45 22.88 -0.94
N PHE A 239 -23.40 21.55 -0.84
CA PHE A 239 -24.50 20.67 -1.24
C PHE A 239 -25.60 20.54 -0.18
N ILE A 240 -25.38 21.03 1.05
CA ILE A 240 -26.41 21.06 2.09
C ILE A 240 -27.57 21.96 1.61
N GLY A 241 -28.79 21.44 1.65
CA GLY A 241 -30.00 22.13 1.17
C GLY A 241 -30.25 22.00 -0.34
N LYS A 242 -29.37 21.34 -1.09
CA LYS A 242 -29.58 21.04 -2.51
C LYS A 242 -30.40 19.77 -2.68
N ASN A 243 -31.03 19.61 -3.84
CA ASN A 243 -31.75 18.40 -4.24
C ASN A 243 -30.99 17.67 -5.35
N TYR A 244 -31.42 16.44 -5.61
CA TYR A 244 -31.09 15.72 -6.82
C TYR A 244 -31.49 16.51 -8.08
N ARG A 245 -30.71 16.35 -9.15
CA ARG A 245 -31.06 16.96 -10.44
C ARG A 245 -32.27 16.29 -11.09
N ASN A 246 -32.21 14.98 -11.30
CA ASN A 246 -33.27 14.24 -12.01
C ASN A 246 -33.70 12.96 -11.27
N THR A 247 -32.76 12.14 -10.83
CA THR A 247 -33.01 10.79 -10.32
C THR A 247 -32.38 10.62 -8.93
N THR A 248 -33.14 10.12 -7.97
CA THR A 248 -32.63 9.77 -6.64
C THR A 248 -31.72 8.55 -6.73
N SER A 249 -30.62 8.56 -5.98
CA SER A 249 -29.72 7.40 -5.90
C SER A 249 -30.28 6.30 -4.99
N ASN A 250 -29.82 5.06 -5.19
CA ASN A 250 -30.05 3.93 -4.28
C ASN A 250 -28.79 3.49 -3.52
N ASP A 251 -27.68 4.23 -3.71
CA ASP A 251 -26.39 3.95 -3.09
C ASP A 251 -25.74 5.25 -2.61
N CYS A 252 -25.08 5.19 -1.46
CA CYS A 252 -24.53 6.38 -0.81
C CYS A 252 -23.13 6.75 -1.30
N CYS A 253 -22.47 5.92 -2.11
CA CYS A 253 -21.15 6.21 -2.65
C CYS A 253 -21.24 7.11 -3.87
N ILE A 254 -20.40 8.14 -3.88
CA ILE A 254 -20.34 9.12 -4.97
C ILE A 254 -19.30 8.68 -5.99
N TRP A 255 -19.78 8.43 -7.20
CA TRP A 255 -18.99 8.21 -8.39
C TRP A 255 -18.47 9.54 -8.94
N THR A 256 -17.14 9.66 -8.98
CA THR A 256 -16.37 10.79 -9.53
C THR A 256 -15.53 10.37 -10.75
N ALA A 257 -14.83 11.31 -11.39
CA ALA A 257 -13.93 11.02 -12.50
C ALA A 257 -12.68 10.21 -12.10
N ASP A 258 -12.38 10.13 -10.82
CA ASP A 258 -11.22 9.40 -10.31
C ASP A 258 -11.43 7.88 -10.36
N THR A 259 -10.33 7.14 -10.25
CA THR A 259 -10.35 5.67 -10.26
C THR A 259 -11.06 5.06 -9.06
N TYR A 260 -11.19 5.80 -7.96
CA TYR A 260 -11.71 5.32 -6.68
C TYR A 260 -12.77 6.25 -6.10
N GLU A 261 -13.82 5.64 -5.59
CA GLU A 261 -14.88 6.31 -4.85
C GLU A 261 -14.48 6.42 -3.39
N CYS A 262 -14.33 7.65 -2.93
CA CYS A 262 -13.87 7.97 -1.59
C CYS A 262 -14.87 8.82 -0.81
N PHE A 263 -15.90 9.35 -1.47
CA PHE A 263 -16.90 10.21 -0.85
C PHE A 263 -18.26 9.51 -0.82
N GLY A 264 -19.02 9.80 0.22
CA GLY A 264 -20.40 9.34 0.33
C GLY A 264 -21.20 10.12 1.36
N PHE A 265 -22.51 9.90 1.35
CA PHE A 265 -23.42 10.34 2.41
C PHE A 265 -23.56 9.24 3.46
N ASN A 266 -23.93 9.58 4.70
CA ASN A 266 -24.22 8.57 5.72
C ASN A 266 -25.69 8.16 5.72
N VAL A 267 -26.61 9.10 5.46
CA VAL A 267 -28.05 8.91 5.64
C VAL A 267 -28.87 9.47 4.47
N ASP A 268 -28.43 10.54 3.81
CA ASP A 268 -29.29 11.31 2.90
C ASP A 268 -29.32 10.86 1.43
N CYS A 269 -28.55 9.85 1.03
CA CYS A 269 -28.44 9.48 -0.39
C CYS A 269 -29.74 8.89 -0.98
N ASN A 270 -30.57 8.21 -0.19
CA ASN A 270 -31.73 7.48 -0.71
C ASN A 270 -33.04 8.27 -0.65
N ASN A 271 -32.98 9.54 -0.24
CA ASN A 271 -34.12 10.45 -0.13
C ASN A 271 -34.09 11.46 -1.28
N PRO A 272 -35.21 11.88 -1.88
CA PRO A 272 -35.25 12.82 -3.00
C PRO A 272 -34.75 14.25 -2.67
N GLY A 273 -34.36 14.49 -1.42
CA GLY A 273 -33.82 15.76 -0.93
C GLY A 273 -34.84 16.61 -0.15
N PRO A 274 -34.40 17.76 0.40
CA PRO A 274 -33.03 18.29 0.31
C PRO A 274 -32.02 17.52 1.16
N PHE A 275 -30.75 17.55 0.76
CA PHE A 275 -29.65 17.00 1.56
C PHE A 275 -29.51 17.77 2.88
N THR A 276 -29.51 17.06 4.00
CA THR A 276 -29.36 17.64 5.34
C THR A 276 -27.90 17.63 5.81
N GLU A 277 -27.11 16.68 5.34
CA GLU A 277 -25.66 16.60 5.58
C GLU A 277 -24.84 16.83 4.30
N ALA A 278 -23.54 17.10 4.46
CA ALA A 278 -22.61 17.19 3.34
C ALA A 278 -22.00 15.82 3.03
N PRO A 279 -21.57 15.56 1.78
CA PRO A 279 -20.71 14.43 1.48
C PRO A 279 -19.43 14.46 2.29
N ILE A 280 -19.10 13.34 2.94
CA ILE A 280 -17.86 13.20 3.70
C ILE A 280 -16.97 12.11 3.12
N LEU A 281 -15.67 12.24 3.37
CA LEU A 281 -14.71 11.22 3.01
C LEU A 281 -15.00 9.94 3.80
N GLY A 282 -15.25 8.83 3.10
CA GLY A 282 -15.59 7.54 3.68
C GLY A 282 -17.01 7.43 4.21
N GLY A 283 -17.91 8.37 3.90
CA GLY A 283 -19.34 8.26 4.23
C GLY A 283 -19.94 6.95 3.69
N ALA A 284 -20.86 6.32 4.44
CA ALA A 284 -21.41 4.99 4.14
C ALA A 284 -20.36 3.88 3.85
N ASN A 285 -19.14 4.00 4.40
CA ASN A 285 -18.02 3.09 4.13
C ASN A 285 -17.51 3.09 2.67
N CYS A 286 -17.72 4.21 1.96
CA CYS A 286 -17.25 4.43 0.60
C CYS A 286 -15.74 4.78 0.60
N ILE A 287 -14.90 3.82 0.97
CA ILE A 287 -13.44 3.98 1.05
C ILE A 287 -12.78 3.09 0.00
N ASN A 288 -12.30 3.70 -1.09
CA ASN A 288 -11.68 3.02 -2.23
C ASN A 288 -12.59 1.96 -2.88
N GLN A 289 -13.89 2.28 -2.98
CA GLN A 289 -14.82 1.41 -3.69
C GLN A 289 -14.65 1.59 -5.20
N VAL A 290 -14.91 0.51 -5.94
CA VAL A 290 -14.96 0.45 -7.41
C VAL A 290 -16.25 -0.21 -7.91
N LEU A 291 -17.18 -0.48 -6.99
CA LEU A 291 -18.42 -1.18 -7.28
C LEU A 291 -19.41 -0.18 -7.87
N ARG A 292 -19.90 -0.49 -9.07
CA ARG A 292 -20.82 0.36 -9.82
C ARG A 292 -22.24 -0.20 -9.72
N TYR A 293 -23.11 0.51 -9.01
CA TYR A 293 -24.51 0.12 -8.82
C TYR A 293 -25.44 0.83 -9.81
N SER A 294 -26.56 0.20 -10.17
CA SER A 294 -27.44 0.66 -11.26
C SER A 294 -28.06 2.06 -11.10
N GLN A 295 -27.98 2.68 -9.92
CA GLN A 295 -28.38 4.08 -9.66
C GLN A 295 -27.43 4.77 -8.69
N GLN A 296 -26.13 4.53 -8.85
CA GLN A 296 -25.13 5.13 -7.98
C GLN A 296 -25.09 6.66 -8.11
N LEU A 297 -24.85 7.33 -6.98
CA LEU A 297 -24.76 8.77 -6.90
C LEU A 297 -23.57 9.26 -7.74
N THR A 298 -23.80 10.22 -8.61
CA THR A 298 -22.84 10.65 -9.63
C THR A 298 -22.58 12.14 -9.47
N PHE A 299 -21.30 12.51 -9.43
CA PHE A 299 -20.88 13.89 -9.30
C PHE A 299 -20.42 14.47 -10.64
N CYS A 300 -21.21 15.41 -11.16
CA CYS A 300 -21.01 16.00 -12.48
C CYS A 300 -20.70 17.49 -12.36
N GLY A 301 -19.79 17.98 -13.21
CA GLY A 301 -19.45 19.39 -13.37
C GLY A 301 -19.65 19.83 -14.82
N SER A 302 -20.02 21.09 -15.05
CA SER A 302 -20.11 21.65 -16.40
C SER A 302 -18.73 21.69 -17.05
N ASP A 303 -18.65 21.38 -18.34
CA ASP A 303 -17.39 21.44 -19.11
C ASP A 303 -16.81 22.87 -19.21
#